data_AF-A0AAE0DEX9-F1
#
_entry.id   AF-A0AAE0DEX9-F1
#
_cell.length_a   1.000
_cell.length_b   1.000
_cell.length_c   1.000
_cell.angle_alpha   90.00
_cell.angle_beta   90.00
_cell.angle_gamma   90.00
#
_symmetry.space_group_name_H-M   'P 1'
#
loop_
_entity.id
_entity.type
_entity.pdbx_description
1 polymer ?
#
loop_
_entity_poly.entity_id
_entity_poly.type
_entity_poly.pdbx_seq_one_letter_code
_entity_poly.pdbx_strand_id
1 'polypeptide(L)'
;MAQTFQEALQATEDLPLIAYSFLEETDADFAVKLATQEMNQIEFRSRHASMARRLNGRFKDLLEVYVESSGSAFWGTRVDFLHRTMRDFLRSRAVRSMLGRYLEEESFNANTSLCRSYLALIKTMPVQDVKEGYILLIIKEQLDNIMRHAYQAEIEQRSSDRELLDALEPTLAESPSRGHWPRCHISELVRKKLNVSSNPCDSLEIASFFDLAVASGLSHYVSERLSETPSLISEGQMPILGYALQFWVILKCRESDLLAMFRLLLERGLDPNKDFHGKVTWLAWLLFISKGNLSAESNEGRLRILDLLLRYGGDLQREDVVSEPNSLWEHFVEFFHFNCRDPETASEADFFYVFDIFLFHKADPHGVILSPLSATDGQYPNKASITLSDIFNGKFPRALASRLLRRLQAVS
;
A
#
# COMPACT_ATOMS: atom_id res chain seq x y z
N MET A 1 19.29 -25.40 -5.92
CA MET A 1 18.12 -25.85 -6.71
C MET A 1 16.82 -25.59 -5.98
N ALA A 2 16.62 -26.09 -4.76
CA ALA A 2 15.40 -25.83 -3.99
C ALA A 2 15.17 -24.32 -3.73
N GLN A 3 16.23 -23.58 -3.37
CA GLN A 3 16.20 -22.11 -3.21
C GLN A 3 15.70 -21.40 -4.48
N THR A 4 16.33 -21.67 -5.63
CA THR A 4 15.95 -21.11 -6.94
C THR A 4 14.48 -21.35 -7.29
N PHE A 5 13.95 -22.54 -7.00
CA PHE A 5 12.52 -22.79 -7.20
C PHE A 5 11.65 -21.99 -6.23
N GLN A 6 12.04 -21.88 -4.96
CA GLN A 6 11.28 -21.05 -4.03
C GLN A 6 11.27 -19.58 -4.44
N GLU A 7 12.41 -19.03 -4.86
CA GLU A 7 12.53 -17.66 -5.36
C GLU A 7 11.64 -17.45 -6.59
N ALA A 8 11.73 -18.33 -7.60
CA ALA A 8 10.90 -18.26 -8.80
C ALA A 8 9.39 -18.41 -8.51
N LEU A 9 9.03 -19.21 -7.50
CA LEU A 9 7.62 -19.39 -7.10
C LEU A 9 7.07 -18.18 -6.34
N GLN A 10 7.91 -17.52 -5.55
CA GLN A 10 7.54 -16.35 -4.74
C GLN A 10 7.57 -15.05 -5.53
N ALA A 11 8.43 -14.94 -6.54
CA ALA A 11 8.48 -13.79 -7.43
C ALA A 11 7.08 -13.50 -8.02
N THR A 12 6.71 -12.22 -8.03
CA THR A 12 5.40 -11.78 -8.52
C THR A 12 5.27 -11.84 -10.05
N GLU A 13 6.41 -11.89 -10.73
CA GLU A 13 6.56 -11.93 -12.18
C GLU A 13 7.82 -12.73 -12.53
N ASP A 14 7.97 -13.05 -13.81
CA ASP A 14 9.09 -13.84 -14.30
C ASP A 14 10.38 -13.03 -14.15
N LEU A 15 11.34 -13.49 -13.36
CA LEU A 15 12.51 -12.66 -13.05
C LEU A 15 13.42 -12.49 -14.27
N PRO A 16 14.07 -11.32 -14.44
CA PRO A 16 15.16 -11.18 -15.39
C PRO A 16 16.25 -12.22 -15.13
N LEU A 17 16.87 -12.76 -16.19
CA LEU A 17 17.93 -13.76 -16.07
C LEU A 17 19.09 -13.27 -15.19
N ILE A 18 19.41 -11.97 -15.29
CA ILE A 18 20.47 -11.36 -14.48
C ILE A 18 20.13 -11.35 -12.99
N ALA A 19 18.84 -11.31 -12.61
CA ALA A 19 18.40 -11.41 -11.22
C ALA A 19 18.80 -12.76 -10.59
N TYR A 20 18.70 -13.86 -11.35
CA TYR A 20 19.18 -15.17 -10.90
C TYR A 20 20.69 -15.22 -10.68
N SER A 21 21.46 -14.39 -11.40
CA SER A 21 22.90 -14.27 -11.13
C SER A 21 23.21 -13.62 -9.79
N PHE A 22 22.32 -12.76 -9.28
CA PHE A 22 22.42 -12.19 -7.95
C PHE A 22 21.86 -13.14 -6.87
N LEU A 23 20.85 -13.95 -7.20
CA LEU A 23 20.31 -14.96 -6.28
C LEU A 23 21.30 -16.10 -5.98
N GLU A 24 22.31 -16.31 -6.84
CA GLU A 24 23.39 -17.27 -6.58
C GLU A 24 24.56 -16.70 -5.77
N GLU A 25 24.51 -15.42 -5.37
CA GLU A 25 25.56 -14.81 -4.52
C GLU A 25 25.49 -15.40 -3.11
N THR A 26 26.64 -15.79 -2.56
CA THR A 26 26.72 -16.48 -1.26
C THR A 26 26.91 -15.52 -0.08
N ASP A 27 27.39 -14.30 -0.32
CA ASP A 27 27.51 -13.28 0.73
C ASP A 27 26.12 -12.68 1.00
N ALA A 28 25.61 -12.82 2.23
CA ALA A 28 24.28 -12.31 2.59
C ALA A 28 24.15 -10.79 2.39
N ASP A 29 25.24 -10.02 2.51
CA ASP A 29 25.20 -8.56 2.39
C ASP A 29 25.69 -8.09 1.02
N PHE A 30 25.85 -8.99 0.03
CA PHE A 30 26.42 -8.65 -1.27
C PHE A 30 25.70 -7.42 -1.87
N ALA A 31 24.36 -7.39 -1.79
CA ALA A 31 23.55 -6.32 -2.36
C ALA A 31 23.75 -4.98 -1.65
N VAL A 32 23.99 -5.00 -0.34
CA VAL A 32 24.28 -3.81 0.46
C VAL A 32 25.68 -3.29 0.15
N LYS A 33 26.67 -4.18 0.07
CA LYS A 33 28.09 -3.86 -0.24
C LYS A 33 28.32 -3.48 -1.70
N LEU A 34 27.44 -3.89 -2.60
CA LEU A 34 27.54 -3.59 -4.03
C LEU A 34 27.50 -2.07 -4.26
N ALA A 35 28.42 -1.57 -5.07
CA ALA A 35 28.46 -0.17 -5.43
C ALA A 35 27.28 0.20 -6.35
N THR A 36 26.72 1.40 -6.18
CA THR A 36 25.72 1.98 -7.08
C THR A 36 26.39 2.42 -8.38
N GLN A 37 26.61 1.49 -9.30
CA GLN A 37 27.25 1.75 -10.59
C GLN A 37 26.72 0.81 -11.66
N GLU A 38 26.53 1.33 -12.88
CA GLU A 38 26.16 0.52 -14.05
C GLU A 38 27.09 -0.67 -14.23
N MET A 39 26.49 -1.85 -14.42
CA MET A 39 27.24 -3.07 -14.71
C MET A 39 27.99 -2.90 -16.04
N ASN A 40 29.29 -3.19 -16.01
CA ASN A 40 30.06 -3.17 -17.24
C ASN A 40 29.57 -4.27 -18.21
N GLN A 41 29.62 -3.99 -19.51
CA GLN A 41 29.09 -4.90 -20.54
C GLN A 41 29.77 -6.27 -20.58
N ILE A 42 31.04 -6.37 -20.18
CA ILE A 42 31.79 -7.63 -20.17
C ILE A 42 31.27 -8.53 -19.03
N GLU A 43 31.12 -7.96 -17.84
CA GLU A 43 30.55 -8.62 -16.67
C GLU A 43 29.11 -9.01 -16.92
N PHE A 44 28.29 -8.11 -17.48
CA PHE A 44 26.90 -8.41 -17.85
C PHE A 44 26.82 -9.64 -18.76
N ARG A 45 27.58 -9.66 -19.86
CA ARG A 45 27.62 -10.80 -20.79
C ARG A 45 28.11 -12.08 -20.11
N SER A 46 29.11 -11.97 -19.24
CA SER A 46 29.67 -13.10 -18.50
C SER A 46 28.65 -13.70 -17.54
N ARG A 47 28.01 -12.87 -16.68
CA ARG A 47 26.96 -13.28 -15.74
C ARG A 47 25.77 -13.88 -16.49
N HIS A 48 25.31 -13.21 -17.54
CA HIS A 48 24.17 -13.63 -18.36
C HIS A 48 24.42 -15.00 -19.03
N ALA A 49 25.55 -15.17 -19.74
CA ALA A 49 25.89 -16.44 -20.39
C ALA A 49 26.19 -17.57 -19.41
N SER A 50 26.78 -17.26 -18.25
CA SER A 50 26.98 -18.24 -17.17
C SER A 50 25.64 -18.70 -16.60
N MET A 51 24.74 -17.76 -16.29
CA MET A 51 23.44 -18.06 -15.69
C MET A 51 22.53 -18.83 -16.65
N ALA A 52 22.46 -18.45 -17.93
CA ALA A 52 21.71 -19.19 -18.94
C ALA A 52 22.18 -20.66 -19.02
N ARG A 53 23.50 -20.89 -19.06
CA ARG A 53 24.06 -22.26 -19.08
C ARG A 53 23.74 -23.04 -17.81
N ARG A 54 23.81 -22.40 -16.63
CA ARG A 54 23.49 -23.03 -15.35
C ARG A 54 22.01 -23.40 -15.28
N LEU A 55 21.12 -22.49 -15.69
CA LEU A 55 19.69 -22.76 -15.68
C LEU A 55 19.33 -23.91 -16.61
N ASN A 56 19.82 -23.87 -17.86
CA ASN A 56 19.61 -24.95 -18.82
C ASN A 56 20.21 -26.29 -18.37
N GLY A 57 21.34 -26.26 -17.68
CA GLY A 57 22.00 -27.48 -17.19
C GLY A 57 21.32 -28.10 -15.97
N ARG A 58 20.79 -27.29 -15.05
CA ARG A 58 20.23 -27.74 -13.76
C ARG A 58 18.72 -27.95 -13.78
N PHE A 59 18.00 -27.13 -14.53
CA PHE A 59 16.54 -27.05 -14.50
C PHE A 59 15.92 -27.40 -15.86
N LYS A 60 16.64 -28.18 -16.67
CA LYS A 60 16.22 -28.58 -18.01
C LYS A 60 14.75 -29.03 -18.01
N ASP A 61 13.96 -28.44 -18.89
CA ASP A 61 12.52 -28.66 -19.06
C ASP A 61 11.63 -28.23 -17.87
N LEU A 62 12.19 -27.51 -16.87
CA LEU A 62 11.46 -26.98 -15.71
C LEU A 62 11.41 -25.45 -15.72
N LEU A 63 12.57 -24.82 -15.95
CA LEU A 63 12.70 -23.38 -16.17
C LEU A 63 13.23 -23.13 -17.58
N GLU A 64 12.69 -22.14 -18.25
CA GLU A 64 13.15 -21.72 -19.58
C GLU A 64 13.59 -20.26 -19.58
N VAL A 65 14.64 -19.98 -20.34
CA VAL A 65 15.11 -18.62 -20.60
C VAL A 65 14.49 -18.17 -21.92
N TYR A 66 13.74 -17.07 -21.89
CA TYR A 66 13.15 -16.47 -23.08
C TYR A 66 13.51 -14.99 -23.20
N VAL A 67 13.38 -14.45 -24.41
CA VAL A 67 13.65 -13.03 -24.70
C VAL A 67 12.33 -12.36 -25.03
N GLU A 68 11.97 -11.37 -24.22
CA GLU A 68 10.83 -10.49 -24.43
C GLU A 68 11.14 -9.47 -25.52
N SER A 69 10.28 -9.42 -26.54
CA SER A 69 10.46 -8.62 -27.76
C SER A 69 10.63 -7.12 -27.51
N SER A 70 10.07 -6.61 -26.42
CA SER A 70 10.04 -5.19 -26.07
C SER A 70 11.09 -4.79 -25.02
N GLY A 71 11.84 -5.74 -24.46
CA GLY A 71 12.78 -5.50 -23.37
C GLY A 71 14.21 -5.21 -23.85
N SER A 72 14.96 -4.44 -23.07
CA SER A 72 16.42 -4.33 -23.25
C SER A 72 17.10 -5.68 -22.98
N ALA A 73 18.37 -5.87 -23.36
CA ALA A 73 19.07 -7.11 -23.04
C ALA A 73 19.10 -7.42 -21.53
N PHE A 74 19.16 -6.38 -20.70
CA PHE A 74 19.22 -6.48 -19.24
C PHE A 74 17.88 -6.94 -18.63
N TRP A 75 16.77 -6.38 -19.08
CA TRP A 75 15.43 -6.63 -18.52
C TRP A 75 14.60 -7.65 -19.30
N GLY A 76 14.80 -7.72 -20.61
CA GLY A 76 14.01 -8.52 -21.55
C GLY A 76 14.41 -9.98 -21.63
N THR A 77 15.60 -10.38 -21.15
CA THR A 77 15.88 -11.81 -20.99
C THR A 77 15.32 -12.27 -19.65
N ARG A 78 14.27 -13.08 -19.67
CA ARG A 78 13.52 -13.48 -18.47
C ARG A 78 13.51 -15.00 -18.31
N VAL A 79 13.08 -15.46 -17.14
CA VAL A 79 12.98 -16.88 -16.82
C VAL A 79 11.57 -17.19 -16.30
N ASP A 80 10.88 -18.09 -16.98
CA ASP A 80 9.58 -18.62 -16.55
C ASP A 80 9.65 -20.15 -16.42
N PHE A 81 8.62 -20.73 -15.81
CA PHE A 81 8.36 -22.16 -15.84
C PHE A 81 7.89 -22.58 -17.22
N LEU A 82 8.58 -23.55 -17.82
CA LEU A 82 8.24 -24.07 -19.15
C LEU A 82 6.76 -24.51 -19.26
N HIS A 83 6.19 -24.99 -18.14
CA HIS A 83 4.79 -25.36 -18.07
C HIS A 83 4.10 -24.77 -16.85
N ARG A 84 2.95 -24.13 -17.07
CA ARG A 84 2.04 -23.68 -15.99
C ARG A 84 1.72 -24.82 -15.01
N THR A 85 1.51 -26.04 -15.50
CA THR A 85 1.24 -27.21 -14.66
C THR A 85 2.42 -27.58 -13.76
N MET A 86 3.66 -27.31 -14.20
CA MET A 86 4.86 -27.46 -13.37
C MET A 86 4.84 -26.44 -12.22
N ARG A 87 4.56 -25.17 -12.54
CA ARG A 87 4.41 -24.12 -11.52
C ARG A 87 3.33 -24.48 -10.50
N ASP A 88 2.17 -24.93 -10.97
CA ASP A 88 1.05 -25.33 -10.10
C ASP A 88 1.39 -26.57 -9.25
N PHE A 89 2.09 -27.56 -9.81
CA PHE A 89 2.60 -28.73 -9.08
C PHE A 89 3.58 -28.32 -7.97
N LEU A 90 4.54 -27.45 -8.28
CA LEU A 90 5.52 -26.94 -7.34
C LEU A 90 4.87 -26.09 -6.22
N ARG A 91 3.74 -25.42 -6.50
CA ARG A 91 2.94 -24.70 -5.49
C ARG A 91 2.16 -25.62 -4.55
N SER A 92 2.00 -26.90 -4.88
CA SER A 92 1.28 -27.84 -4.02
C SER A 92 1.94 -27.96 -2.64
N ARG A 93 1.11 -28.11 -1.59
CA ARG A 93 1.59 -28.19 -0.20
C ARG A 93 2.61 -29.32 0.01
N ALA A 94 2.39 -30.46 -0.65
CA ALA A 94 3.28 -31.62 -0.56
C ALA A 94 4.67 -31.31 -1.13
N VAL A 95 4.73 -30.69 -2.32
CA VAL A 95 6.00 -30.36 -2.98
C VAL A 95 6.70 -29.22 -2.25
N ARG A 96 5.99 -28.19 -1.78
CA ARG A 96 6.57 -27.13 -0.95
C ARG A 96 7.19 -27.69 0.33
N SER A 97 6.50 -28.62 1.00
CA SER A 97 7.04 -29.31 2.19
C SER A 97 8.27 -30.14 1.86
N MET A 98 8.29 -30.81 0.70
CA MET A 98 9.46 -31.55 0.23
C MET A 98 10.64 -30.62 -0.07
N LEU A 99 10.44 -29.54 -0.83
CA LEU A 99 11.47 -28.56 -1.15
C LEU A 99 12.05 -27.92 0.11
N GLY A 100 11.20 -27.64 1.10
CA GLY A 100 11.63 -27.11 2.39
C GLY A 100 12.60 -28.02 3.15
N ARG A 101 12.56 -29.35 2.94
CA ARG A 101 13.51 -30.29 3.56
C ARG A 101 14.91 -30.24 2.93
N TYR A 102 15.03 -29.71 1.72
CA TYR A 102 16.31 -29.54 1.01
C TYR A 102 16.91 -28.15 1.20
N LEU A 103 16.23 -27.27 1.95
CA LEU A 103 16.82 -26.03 2.40
C LEU A 103 17.62 -26.36 3.66
N GLU A 104 18.93 -26.49 3.48
CA GLU A 104 19.88 -26.86 4.54
C GLU A 104 20.07 -25.75 5.59
N GLU A 105 19.71 -24.52 5.24
CA GLU A 105 19.81 -23.35 6.10
C GLU A 105 18.47 -23.04 6.76
N GLU A 106 18.40 -23.13 8.10
CA GLU A 106 17.24 -22.66 8.89
C GLU A 106 16.94 -21.17 8.69
N SER A 107 17.89 -20.41 8.12
CA SER A 107 17.80 -18.97 7.88
C SER A 107 17.39 -18.55 6.47
N PHE A 108 17.28 -19.48 5.50
CA PHE A 108 16.96 -19.08 4.13
C PHE A 108 15.54 -18.51 4.02
N ASN A 109 15.42 -17.28 3.56
CA ASN A 109 14.15 -16.64 3.24
C ASN A 109 14.16 -16.14 1.79
N ALA A 110 13.32 -16.75 0.95
CA ALA A 110 13.23 -16.41 -0.46
C ALA A 110 12.83 -14.94 -0.69
N ASN A 111 11.98 -14.36 0.16
CA ASN A 111 11.59 -12.96 0.04
C ASN A 111 12.77 -12.02 0.32
N THR A 112 13.57 -12.31 1.35
CA THR A 112 14.80 -11.55 1.62
C THR A 112 15.81 -11.66 0.47
N SER A 113 16.01 -12.87 -0.09
CA SER A 113 16.87 -13.07 -1.26
C SER A 113 16.39 -12.28 -2.48
N LEU A 114 15.07 -12.24 -2.72
CA LEU A 114 14.48 -11.44 -3.78
C LEU A 114 14.69 -9.95 -3.55
N CYS A 115 14.50 -9.43 -2.32
CA CYS A 115 14.82 -8.04 -1.98
C CYS A 115 16.28 -7.70 -2.32
N ARG A 116 17.23 -8.59 -1.98
CA ARG A 116 18.66 -8.41 -2.27
C ARG A 116 18.93 -8.37 -3.78
N SER A 117 18.33 -9.30 -4.51
CA SER A 117 18.44 -9.34 -5.97
C SER A 117 17.89 -8.07 -6.62
N TYR A 118 16.73 -7.59 -6.19
CA TYR A 118 16.14 -6.35 -6.68
C TYR A 118 16.96 -5.11 -6.33
N LEU A 119 17.52 -5.02 -5.11
CA LEU A 119 18.45 -3.95 -4.76
C LEU A 119 19.69 -3.96 -5.66
N ALA A 120 20.27 -5.14 -5.91
CA ALA A 120 21.41 -5.30 -6.80
C ALA A 120 21.08 -4.90 -8.25
N LEU A 121 19.88 -5.25 -8.74
CA LEU A 121 19.38 -4.80 -10.04
C LEU A 121 19.31 -3.27 -10.12
N ILE A 122 18.72 -2.59 -9.12
CA ILE A 122 18.63 -1.12 -9.09
C ILE A 122 20.04 -0.49 -9.08
N LYS A 123 20.97 -1.04 -8.31
CA LYS A 123 22.35 -0.56 -8.22
C LYS A 123 23.11 -0.69 -9.54
N THR A 124 22.84 -1.74 -10.30
CA THR A 124 23.66 -2.13 -11.47
C THR A 124 23.02 -1.92 -12.83
N MET A 125 21.74 -1.54 -12.87
CA MET A 125 21.04 -1.39 -14.14
C MET A 125 21.69 -0.35 -15.07
N PRO A 126 21.73 -0.61 -16.38
CA PRO A 126 22.19 0.36 -17.37
C PRO A 126 21.17 1.51 -17.48
N VAL A 127 21.64 2.75 -17.26
CA VAL A 127 20.85 3.99 -17.34
C VAL A 127 21.00 4.61 -18.74
N GLN A 128 22.17 4.47 -19.37
CA GLN A 128 22.48 5.10 -20.67
C GLN A 128 21.60 4.62 -21.83
N ASP A 129 21.11 3.38 -21.79
CA ASP A 129 20.38 2.75 -22.90
C ASP A 129 18.85 2.92 -22.82
N VAL A 130 18.35 3.61 -21.79
CA VAL A 130 16.92 3.70 -21.48
C VAL A 130 16.49 5.16 -21.48
N LYS A 131 15.36 5.47 -22.14
CA LYS A 131 14.76 6.81 -22.06
C LYS A 131 14.41 7.11 -20.60
N GLU A 132 14.73 8.31 -20.12
CA GLU A 132 14.59 8.73 -18.72
C GLU A 132 13.25 8.34 -18.06
N GLY A 133 12.12 8.53 -18.75
CA GLY A 133 10.80 8.14 -18.22
C GLY A 133 10.59 6.63 -18.02
N TYR A 134 11.27 5.78 -18.79
CA TYR A 134 11.22 4.32 -18.60
C TYR A 134 12.07 3.86 -17.43
N ILE A 135 13.16 4.57 -17.12
CA ILE A 135 14.04 4.25 -15.98
C ILE A 135 13.26 4.37 -14.67
N LEU A 136 12.48 5.44 -14.52
CA LEU A 136 11.67 5.66 -13.33
C LEU A 136 10.58 4.59 -13.17
N LEU A 137 9.98 4.13 -14.28
CA LEU A 137 9.00 3.03 -14.24
C LEU A 137 9.63 1.72 -13.77
N ILE A 138 10.82 1.39 -14.28
CA ILE A 138 11.57 0.20 -13.89
C ILE A 138 11.95 0.27 -12.40
N ILE A 139 12.53 1.39 -11.95
CA ILE A 139 12.88 1.58 -10.52
C ILE A 139 11.64 1.40 -9.66
N LYS A 140 10.52 2.03 -10.05
CA LYS A 140 9.27 1.91 -9.30
C LYS A 140 8.80 0.46 -9.20
N GLU A 141 8.82 -0.28 -10.31
CA GLU A 141 8.45 -1.70 -10.31
C GLU A 141 9.34 -2.52 -9.37
N GLN A 142 10.65 -2.28 -9.41
CA GLN A 142 11.58 -2.96 -8.51
C GLN A 142 11.35 -2.57 -7.04
N LEU A 143 11.05 -1.29 -6.76
CA LEU A 143 10.68 -0.85 -5.41
C LEU A 143 9.38 -1.50 -4.95
N ASP A 144 8.33 -1.51 -5.76
CA ASP A 144 7.06 -2.17 -5.44
C ASP A 144 7.28 -3.67 -5.12
N ASN A 145 8.18 -4.33 -5.86
CA ASN A 145 8.58 -5.71 -5.59
C ASN A 145 9.37 -5.85 -4.28
N ILE A 146 10.34 -4.97 -4.01
CA ILE A 146 11.10 -4.96 -2.75
C ILE A 146 10.17 -4.75 -1.56
N MET A 147 9.28 -3.75 -1.60
CA MET A 147 8.37 -3.46 -0.49
C MET A 147 7.46 -4.66 -0.19
N ARG A 148 6.96 -5.32 -1.23
CA ARG A 148 6.10 -6.52 -1.08
C ARG A 148 6.86 -7.69 -0.47
N HIS A 149 8.07 -7.97 -0.95
CA HIS A 149 8.87 -9.06 -0.42
C HIS A 149 9.39 -8.76 0.98
N ALA A 150 9.79 -7.52 1.26
CA ALA A 150 10.21 -7.10 2.61
C ALA A 150 9.07 -7.30 3.61
N TYR A 151 7.85 -6.90 3.25
CA TYR A 151 6.67 -7.12 4.08
C TYR A 151 6.40 -8.61 4.35
N GLN A 152 6.49 -9.45 3.31
CA GLN A 152 6.31 -10.90 3.48
C GLN A 152 7.43 -11.51 4.34
N ALA A 153 8.67 -11.04 4.20
CA ALA A 153 9.79 -11.44 5.03
C ALA A 153 9.59 -11.04 6.50
N GLU A 154 9.12 -9.81 6.77
CA GLU A 154 8.80 -9.35 8.12
C GLU A 154 7.75 -10.23 8.80
N ILE A 155 6.70 -10.64 8.07
CA ILE A 155 5.68 -11.55 8.60
C ILE A 155 6.27 -12.91 8.94
N GLU A 156 7.13 -13.45 8.08
CA GLU A 156 7.74 -14.77 8.24
C GLU A 156 8.79 -14.80 9.35
N GLN A 157 9.61 -13.76 9.46
CA GLN A 157 10.76 -13.68 10.36
C GLN A 157 10.46 -12.93 11.67
N ARG A 158 9.40 -12.12 11.71
CA ARG A 158 9.05 -11.20 12.81
C ARG A 158 10.14 -10.17 13.14
N SER A 159 10.92 -9.81 12.13
CA SER A 159 12.01 -8.84 12.18
C SER A 159 12.18 -8.19 10.82
N SER A 160 12.78 -7.00 10.78
CA SER A 160 13.09 -6.31 9.52
C SER A 160 14.53 -6.58 9.07
N ASP A 161 14.75 -6.75 7.76
CA ASP A 161 16.10 -6.68 7.19
C ASP A 161 16.47 -5.21 6.97
N ARG A 162 16.77 -4.55 8.08
CA ARG A 162 16.93 -3.11 8.11
C ARG A 162 18.11 -2.63 7.28
N GLU A 163 19.24 -3.33 7.32
CA GLU A 163 20.44 -2.93 6.56
C GLU A 163 20.16 -2.89 5.06
N LEU A 164 19.39 -3.86 4.56
CA LEU A 164 18.93 -3.88 3.18
C LEU A 164 18.02 -2.70 2.85
N LEU A 165 17.05 -2.42 3.72
CA LEU A 165 16.05 -1.36 3.49
C LEU A 165 16.69 0.04 3.58
N ASP A 166 17.54 0.27 4.59
CA ASP A 166 18.29 1.51 4.76
C ASP A 166 19.26 1.74 3.57
N ALA A 167 19.74 0.69 2.90
CA ALA A 167 20.58 0.82 1.70
C ALA A 167 19.82 1.33 0.46
N LEU A 168 18.49 1.30 0.42
CA LEU A 168 17.71 1.77 -0.73
C LEU A 168 17.75 3.28 -0.89
N GLU A 169 17.63 4.02 0.22
CA GLU A 169 17.62 5.48 0.19
C GLU A 169 18.88 6.10 -0.44
N PRO A 170 20.12 5.75 -0.02
CA PRO A 170 21.33 6.26 -0.67
C PRO A 170 21.46 5.75 -2.12
N THR A 171 21.06 4.50 -2.40
CA THR A 171 21.08 3.94 -3.77
C THR A 171 20.22 4.75 -4.74
N LEU A 172 19.07 5.25 -4.26
CA LEU A 172 18.17 6.07 -5.05
C LEU A 172 18.68 7.52 -5.16
N ALA A 173 19.32 8.05 -4.12
CA ALA A 173 19.85 9.41 -4.09
C ALA A 173 21.13 9.60 -4.92
N GLU A 174 22.01 8.60 -4.99
CA GLU A 174 23.34 8.69 -5.61
C GLU A 174 23.35 8.83 -7.13
N SER A 175 22.24 8.57 -7.83
CA SER A 175 22.27 8.54 -9.28
C SER A 175 21.91 9.92 -9.87
N PRO A 176 22.81 10.55 -10.65
CA PRO A 176 22.60 11.89 -11.22
C PRO A 176 21.39 11.97 -12.18
N SER A 177 21.04 10.86 -12.82
CA SER A 177 19.84 10.69 -13.66
C SER A 177 18.62 10.19 -12.87
N ARG A 178 18.78 9.87 -11.58
CA ARG A 178 17.71 9.50 -10.62
C ARG A 178 17.58 10.51 -9.47
N GLY A 179 18.22 11.68 -9.58
CA GLY A 179 18.34 12.69 -8.51
C GLY A 179 17.02 13.34 -8.10
N HIS A 180 15.95 13.11 -8.87
CA HIS A 180 14.61 13.23 -8.35
C HIS A 180 14.21 11.84 -7.89
N TRP A 181 14.21 11.62 -6.56
CA TRP A 181 13.33 10.65 -5.92
C TRP A 181 12.02 10.60 -6.70
N PRO A 182 11.38 9.45 -6.96
CA PRO A 182 10.12 9.43 -7.69
C PRO A 182 8.96 10.00 -6.85
N ARG A 183 9.09 11.27 -6.41
CA ARG A 183 8.06 12.17 -5.90
C ARG A 183 6.81 12.13 -6.80
N CYS A 184 7.00 11.88 -8.10
CA CYS A 184 5.98 12.16 -9.11
C CYS A 184 5.22 10.95 -9.68
N HIS A 185 5.61 9.69 -9.43
CA HIS A 185 5.08 8.56 -10.24
C HIS A 185 4.21 7.53 -9.51
N ILE A 186 4.18 7.55 -8.18
CA ILE A 186 3.19 6.77 -7.44
C ILE A 186 1.80 7.40 -7.63
N SER A 187 1.67 8.73 -7.55
CA SER A 187 0.42 9.44 -7.80
C SER A 187 -0.14 9.21 -9.23
N GLU A 188 0.72 9.19 -10.26
CA GLU A 188 0.31 9.05 -11.65
C GLU A 188 -0.19 7.63 -12.01
N LEU A 189 0.39 6.58 -11.41
CA LEU A 189 -0.06 5.20 -11.60
C LEU A 189 -1.33 4.89 -10.79
N VAL A 190 -1.47 5.48 -9.60
CA VAL A 190 -2.73 5.47 -8.83
C VAL A 190 -3.85 6.12 -9.64
N ARG A 191 -3.56 7.26 -10.28
CA ARG A 191 -4.50 7.99 -11.14
C ARG A 191 -4.99 7.13 -12.31
N LYS A 192 -4.11 6.41 -12.99
CA LYS A 192 -4.48 5.52 -14.11
C LYS A 192 -5.24 4.27 -13.66
N LYS A 193 -4.91 3.70 -12.49
CA LYS A 193 -5.50 2.43 -12.03
C LYS A 193 -6.84 2.63 -11.32
N LEU A 194 -7.07 3.78 -10.69
CA LEU A 194 -8.33 4.09 -10.00
C LEU A 194 -9.36 4.79 -10.89
N ASN A 195 -9.00 5.26 -12.09
CA ASN A 195 -9.93 5.98 -12.99
C ASN A 195 -10.60 7.21 -12.33
N VAL A 196 -9.99 7.77 -11.28
CA VAL A 196 -10.51 8.92 -10.53
C VAL A 196 -9.82 10.18 -11.05
N SER A 197 -10.58 11.10 -11.64
CA SER A 197 -10.05 12.33 -12.25
C SER A 197 -9.87 13.50 -11.27
N SER A 198 -10.18 13.33 -9.98
CA SER A 198 -10.29 14.44 -9.02
C SER A 198 -10.42 13.96 -7.56
N ASN A 199 -9.45 13.21 -7.05
CA ASN A 199 -9.40 12.86 -5.63
C ASN A 199 -8.66 13.96 -4.83
N PRO A 200 -9.07 14.29 -3.59
CA PRO A 200 -8.30 15.18 -2.72
C PRO A 200 -6.87 14.69 -2.42
N CYS A 201 -6.61 13.41 -2.70
CA CYS A 201 -5.35 12.68 -2.59
C CYS A 201 -4.45 12.78 -3.85
N ASP A 202 -4.80 13.61 -4.84
CA ASP A 202 -4.17 13.56 -6.18
C ASP A 202 -2.74 14.14 -6.26
N SER A 203 -2.25 14.82 -5.23
CA SER A 203 -0.92 15.46 -5.19
C SER A 203 0.08 14.75 -4.27
N LEU A 204 -0.12 13.46 -4.05
CA LEU A 204 0.59 12.73 -3.00
C LEU A 204 1.95 12.26 -3.45
N GLU A 205 2.94 13.13 -3.22
CA GLU A 205 4.36 12.82 -3.35
C GLU A 205 4.80 12.03 -2.12
N ILE A 206 5.31 10.82 -2.30
CA ILE A 206 6.05 10.13 -1.24
C ILE A 206 7.35 10.90 -1.06
N ALA A 207 7.51 11.53 0.11
CA ALA A 207 8.60 12.47 0.37
C ALA A 207 9.90 11.78 0.79
N SER A 208 9.81 10.59 1.40
CA SER A 208 10.95 9.83 1.91
C SER A 208 10.79 8.31 1.73
N PHE A 209 11.87 7.56 1.92
CA PHE A 209 11.81 6.10 2.01
C PHE A 209 10.96 5.65 3.21
N PHE A 210 11.03 6.39 4.32
CA PHE A 210 10.23 6.10 5.51
C PHE A 210 8.73 6.15 5.22
N ASP A 211 8.27 7.16 4.47
CA ASP A 211 6.86 7.26 4.04
C ASP A 211 6.44 6.06 3.19
N LEU A 212 7.32 5.60 2.29
CA LEU A 212 7.09 4.40 1.47
C LEU A 212 6.98 3.14 2.34
N ALA A 213 7.82 3.01 3.37
CA ALA A 213 7.78 1.88 4.30
C ALA A 213 6.51 1.85 5.15
N VAL A 214 6.05 3.02 5.62
CA VAL A 214 4.74 3.15 6.28
C VAL A 214 3.62 2.74 5.35
N ALA A 215 3.62 3.28 4.13
CA ALA A 215 2.61 2.97 3.13
C ALA A 215 2.58 1.46 2.80
N SER A 216 3.75 0.83 2.79
CA SER A 216 3.90 -0.60 2.49
C SER A 216 3.61 -1.53 3.69
N GLY A 217 3.30 -0.99 4.87
CA GLY A 217 2.97 -1.80 6.04
C GLY A 217 4.17 -2.49 6.70
N LEU A 218 5.40 -2.01 6.48
CA LEU A 218 6.63 -2.55 7.10
C LEU A 218 6.72 -2.18 8.59
N SER A 219 5.83 -2.75 9.39
CA SER A 219 5.64 -2.36 10.80
C SER A 219 6.87 -2.58 11.67
N HIS A 220 7.69 -3.61 11.40
CA HIS A 220 8.91 -3.84 12.17
C HIS A 220 9.97 -2.78 11.83
N TYR A 221 10.23 -2.55 10.53
CA TYR A 221 11.12 -1.48 10.07
C TYR A 221 10.71 -0.13 10.65
N VAL A 222 9.43 0.25 10.50
CA VAL A 222 8.91 1.54 10.98
C VAL A 222 9.06 1.65 12.49
N SER A 223 8.76 0.60 13.25
CA SER A 223 8.90 0.60 14.71
C SER A 223 10.35 0.82 15.15
N GLU A 224 11.31 0.15 14.50
CA GLU A 224 12.74 0.32 14.77
C GLU A 224 13.19 1.75 14.45
N ARG A 225 12.86 2.26 13.26
CA ARG A 225 13.20 3.63 12.83
C ARG A 225 12.62 4.69 13.76
N LEU A 226 11.37 4.53 14.20
CA LEU A 226 10.73 5.44 15.15
C LEU A 226 11.32 5.36 16.56
N SER A 227 11.96 4.25 16.91
CA SER A 227 12.64 4.11 18.21
C SER A 227 13.97 4.85 18.22
N GLU A 228 14.64 4.96 17.07
CA GLU A 228 15.88 5.71 16.94
C GLU A 228 15.68 7.18 16.68
N THR A 229 14.74 7.51 15.78
CA THR A 229 14.46 8.89 15.37
C THR A 229 12.97 9.18 15.51
N PRO A 230 12.49 9.48 16.74
CA PRO A 230 11.08 9.78 16.98
C PRO A 230 10.56 11.00 16.19
N SER A 231 11.45 11.92 15.79
CA SER A 231 11.08 13.11 15.02
C SER A 231 10.54 12.79 13.63
N LEU A 232 10.81 11.58 13.09
CA LEU A 232 10.26 11.11 11.83
C LEU A 232 8.72 11.16 11.80
N ILE A 233 8.04 11.06 12.94
CA ILE A 233 6.57 11.16 13.05
C ILE A 233 6.06 12.55 12.64
N SER A 234 6.89 13.56 12.85
CA SER A 234 6.57 14.97 12.62
C SER A 234 7.18 15.50 11.34
N GLU A 235 8.28 14.90 10.87
CA GLU A 235 9.05 15.26 9.69
C GLU A 235 8.37 14.72 8.41
N GLY A 236 7.39 15.46 7.92
CA GLY A 236 6.75 15.18 6.63
C GLY A 236 5.89 16.35 6.20
N GLN A 237 5.89 16.68 4.92
CA GLN A 237 4.93 17.66 4.37
C GLN A 237 3.49 17.18 4.55
N MET A 238 3.31 15.86 4.63
CA MET A 238 2.05 15.19 4.80
C MET A 238 1.99 14.41 6.12
N PRO A 239 0.81 14.31 6.77
CA PRO A 239 0.59 13.41 7.87
C PRO A 239 0.85 11.98 7.43
N ILE A 240 1.75 11.29 8.12
CA ILE A 240 2.11 9.88 7.89
C ILE A 240 0.88 8.97 7.83
N LEU A 241 -0.16 9.37 8.56
CA LEU A 241 -1.47 8.74 8.53
C LEU A 241 -2.04 8.62 7.11
N GLY A 242 -1.85 9.64 6.27
CA GLY A 242 -2.31 9.62 4.88
C GLY A 242 -1.62 8.57 4.05
N TYR A 243 -0.32 8.36 4.24
CA TYR A 243 0.43 7.37 3.49
C TYR A 243 -0.07 5.96 3.83
N ALA A 244 -0.31 5.70 5.12
CA ALA A 244 -0.90 4.44 5.58
C ALA A 244 -2.33 4.23 5.00
N LEU A 245 -3.18 5.26 5.01
CA LEU A 245 -4.56 5.18 4.51
C LEU A 245 -4.65 4.95 3.00
N GLN A 246 -3.74 5.53 2.22
CA GLN A 246 -3.83 5.54 0.77
C GLN A 246 -3.28 4.26 0.12
N PHE A 247 -2.24 3.66 0.69
CA PHE A 247 -1.61 2.48 0.10
C PHE A 247 -2.40 1.18 0.26
N TRP A 248 -3.29 1.13 1.24
CA TRP A 248 -4.22 0.02 1.40
C TRP A 248 -5.03 -0.24 0.13
N VAL A 249 -5.41 0.83 -0.55
CA VAL A 249 -6.15 0.81 -1.82
C VAL A 249 -5.34 0.18 -2.96
N ILE A 250 -4.01 0.31 -2.91
CA ILE A 250 -3.11 0.04 -4.04
C ILE A 250 -2.53 -1.37 -3.95
N LEU A 251 -2.03 -1.76 -2.77
CA LEU A 251 -1.29 -3.02 -2.59
C LEU A 251 -2.18 -4.22 -2.20
N LYS A 252 -3.48 -4.01 -1.94
CA LYS A 252 -4.35 -5.06 -1.40
C LYS A 252 -3.74 -5.75 -0.16
N CYS A 253 -3.07 -4.98 0.70
CA CYS A 253 -2.50 -5.51 1.94
C CYS A 253 -3.60 -6.12 2.80
N ARG A 254 -3.25 -7.11 3.62
CA ARG A 254 -4.21 -7.67 4.57
C ARG A 254 -4.60 -6.62 5.59
N GLU A 255 -5.88 -6.59 5.88
CA GLU A 255 -6.49 -5.65 6.81
C GLU A 255 -5.84 -5.64 8.20
N SER A 256 -5.45 -6.82 8.70
CA SER A 256 -4.79 -6.99 10.00
C SER A 256 -3.50 -6.16 10.12
N ASP A 257 -2.80 -6.03 9.01
CA ASP A 257 -1.44 -5.50 9.00
C ASP A 257 -1.47 -3.98 8.83
N LEU A 258 -2.48 -3.48 8.13
CA LEU A 258 -2.84 -2.07 8.17
C LEU A 258 -3.19 -1.64 9.59
N LEU A 259 -4.08 -2.38 10.28
CA LEU A 259 -4.44 -2.06 11.66
C LEU A 259 -3.22 -2.04 12.59
N ALA A 260 -2.27 -2.97 12.40
CA ALA A 260 -1.02 -2.99 13.16
C ALA A 260 -0.18 -1.72 12.91
N MET A 261 -0.04 -1.29 11.66
CA MET A 261 0.67 -0.04 11.32
C MET A 261 0.00 1.18 11.96
N PHE A 262 -1.34 1.29 11.92
CA PHE A 262 -2.05 2.42 12.54
C PHE A 262 -1.88 2.43 14.06
N ARG A 263 -1.99 1.26 14.71
CA ARG A 263 -1.71 1.16 16.14
C ARG A 263 -0.32 1.65 16.46
N LEU A 264 0.67 1.15 15.74
CA LEU A 264 2.06 1.54 15.93
C LEU A 264 2.22 3.06 15.84
N LEU A 265 1.71 3.69 14.78
CA LEU A 265 1.86 5.13 14.58
C LEU A 265 1.15 5.95 15.67
N LEU A 266 -0.09 5.59 16.02
CA LEU A 266 -0.88 6.29 17.04
C LEU A 266 -0.30 6.10 18.45
N GLU A 267 0.18 4.90 18.79
CA GLU A 267 0.88 4.61 20.06
C GLU A 267 2.18 5.41 20.20
N ARG A 268 2.81 5.77 19.08
CA ARG A 268 4.00 6.62 19.05
C ARG A 268 3.68 8.12 19.04
N GLY A 269 2.42 8.51 19.24
CA GLY A 269 2.00 9.90 19.40
C GLY A 269 1.68 10.63 18.10
N LEU A 270 1.39 9.89 17.02
CA LEU A 270 0.84 10.51 15.81
C LEU A 270 -0.52 11.15 16.14
N ASP A 271 -0.64 12.45 15.86
CA ASP A 271 -1.91 13.16 16.00
C ASP A 271 -2.87 12.78 14.86
N PRO A 272 -4.02 12.12 15.15
CA PRO A 272 -5.01 11.79 14.13
C PRO A 272 -5.61 13.04 13.48
N ASN A 273 -5.60 14.19 14.15
CA ASN A 273 -6.17 15.43 13.64
C ASN A 273 -5.16 16.27 12.86
N LYS A 274 -3.93 15.80 12.62
CA LYS A 274 -2.96 16.58 11.85
C LYS A 274 -3.50 16.86 10.44
N ASP A 275 -3.53 18.14 10.08
CA ASP A 275 -4.03 18.58 8.78
C ASP A 275 -3.01 18.39 7.66
N PHE A 276 -3.55 18.20 6.46
CA PHE A 276 -2.82 18.29 5.21
C PHE A 276 -3.59 19.16 4.23
N HIS A 277 -3.01 20.29 3.80
CA HIS A 277 -3.66 21.25 2.90
C HIS A 277 -5.08 21.66 3.34
N GLY A 278 -5.28 21.89 4.64
CA GLY A 278 -6.57 22.27 5.20
C GLY A 278 -7.59 21.13 5.27
N LYS A 279 -7.14 19.87 5.17
CA LYS A 279 -7.99 18.69 5.33
C LYS A 279 -7.39 17.72 6.34
N VAL A 280 -8.21 17.27 7.28
CA VAL A 280 -7.84 16.15 8.15
C VAL A 280 -7.78 14.88 7.31
N THR A 281 -6.67 14.17 7.41
CA THR A 281 -6.33 13.13 6.43
C THR A 281 -7.22 11.89 6.53
N TRP A 282 -7.64 11.50 7.74
CA TRP A 282 -8.58 10.39 7.90
C TRP A 282 -10.02 10.76 7.52
N LEU A 283 -10.41 12.03 7.62
CA LEU A 283 -11.71 12.50 7.14
C LEU A 283 -11.78 12.44 5.61
N ALA A 284 -10.72 12.84 4.91
CA ALA A 284 -10.62 12.68 3.46
C ALA A 284 -10.71 11.20 3.03
N TRP A 285 -10.11 10.29 3.81
CA TRP A 285 -10.21 8.85 3.59
C TRP A 285 -11.63 8.30 3.86
N LEU A 286 -12.29 8.75 4.92
CA LEU A 286 -13.69 8.40 5.17
C LEU A 286 -14.59 8.84 4.02
N LEU A 287 -14.42 10.07 3.53
CA LEU A 287 -15.15 10.58 2.36
C LEU A 287 -14.83 9.77 1.08
N PHE A 288 -13.62 9.25 0.97
CA PHE A 288 -13.22 8.40 -0.15
C PHE A 288 -13.87 7.01 -0.09
N ILE A 289 -13.88 6.38 1.10
CA ILE A 289 -14.63 5.14 1.34
C ILE A 289 -16.12 5.38 1.08
N SER A 290 -16.62 6.51 1.55
CA SER A 290 -18.01 6.94 1.39
C SER A 290 -18.36 7.36 -0.04
N LYS A 291 -17.56 7.02 -1.04
CA LYS A 291 -17.92 7.17 -2.46
C LYS A 291 -18.05 5.82 -3.16
N GLY A 292 -17.97 4.70 -2.43
CA GLY A 292 -18.07 3.35 -3.00
C GLY A 292 -16.85 2.97 -3.85
N ASN A 293 -15.75 3.72 -3.74
CA ASN A 293 -14.57 3.56 -4.58
C ASN A 293 -13.68 2.36 -4.19
N LEU A 294 -14.10 1.53 -3.24
CA LEU A 294 -13.33 0.38 -2.75
C LEU A 294 -14.21 -0.87 -2.68
N SER A 295 -13.61 -2.03 -2.98
CA SER A 295 -14.32 -3.32 -3.01
C SER A 295 -14.89 -3.70 -1.63
N ALA A 296 -15.93 -4.54 -1.65
CA ALA A 296 -16.69 -5.03 -0.49
C ALA A 296 -15.92 -6.03 0.41
N GLU A 297 -14.66 -6.36 0.11
CA GLU A 297 -13.98 -7.52 0.72
C GLU A 297 -13.51 -7.35 2.17
N SER A 298 -13.71 -6.20 2.81
CA SER A 298 -13.93 -6.14 4.27
C SER A 298 -14.23 -4.70 4.73
N ASN A 299 -15.46 -4.46 5.16
CA ASN A 299 -15.80 -3.26 5.91
C ASN A 299 -15.22 -3.31 7.32
N GLU A 300 -15.07 -4.49 7.93
CA GLU A 300 -14.66 -4.66 9.33
C GLU A 300 -13.38 -3.90 9.68
N GLY A 301 -12.35 -3.96 8.83
CA GLY A 301 -11.09 -3.26 9.08
C GLY A 301 -11.14 -1.77 9.02
N ARG A 302 -11.92 -1.25 8.07
CA ARG A 302 -12.16 0.18 7.96
C ARG A 302 -12.75 0.69 9.26
N LEU A 303 -13.71 -0.07 9.78
CA LEU A 303 -14.40 0.26 11.01
C LEU A 303 -13.48 0.14 12.24
N ARG A 304 -12.59 -0.85 12.26
CA ARG A 304 -11.57 -0.98 13.32
C ARG A 304 -10.53 0.14 13.28
N ILE A 305 -10.12 0.57 12.10
CA ILE A 305 -9.22 1.72 11.93
C ILE A 305 -9.93 3.01 12.36
N LEU A 306 -11.19 3.19 11.98
CA LEU A 306 -12.01 4.32 12.40
C LEU A 306 -12.15 4.36 13.93
N ASP A 307 -12.55 3.25 14.56
CA ASP A 307 -12.62 3.17 16.02
C ASP A 307 -11.26 3.48 16.67
N LEU A 308 -10.16 2.98 16.10
CA LEU A 308 -8.83 3.27 16.58
C LEU A 308 -8.49 4.76 16.50
N LEU A 309 -8.75 5.43 15.37
CA LEU A 309 -8.51 6.86 15.20
C LEU A 309 -9.26 7.69 16.24
N LEU A 310 -10.52 7.36 16.48
CA LEU A 310 -11.37 8.06 17.46
C LEU A 310 -10.90 7.84 18.90
N ARG A 311 -10.48 6.61 19.25
CA ARG A 311 -9.89 6.31 20.56
C ARG A 311 -8.63 7.12 20.86
N TYR A 312 -7.86 7.46 19.83
CA TYR A 312 -6.65 8.28 19.94
C TYR A 312 -6.92 9.78 19.74
N GLY A 313 -8.19 10.20 19.82
CA GLY A 313 -8.57 11.62 19.84
C GLY A 313 -8.98 12.21 18.50
N GLY A 314 -9.28 11.38 17.49
CA GLY A 314 -9.86 11.85 16.23
C GLY A 314 -11.14 12.67 16.45
N ASP A 315 -11.16 13.91 15.97
CA ASP A 315 -12.28 14.84 16.16
C ASP A 315 -13.31 14.69 15.03
N LEU A 316 -14.51 14.22 15.39
CA LEU A 316 -15.64 14.07 14.47
C LEU A 316 -16.37 15.38 14.18
N GLN A 317 -16.19 16.41 15.01
CA GLN A 317 -16.91 17.69 14.92
C GLN A 317 -16.13 18.77 14.19
N ARG A 318 -14.99 18.42 13.59
CA ARG A 318 -14.10 19.38 12.97
C ARG A 318 -14.72 19.99 11.71
N GLU A 319 -15.07 21.28 11.78
CA GLU A 319 -15.81 22.01 10.75
C GLU A 319 -14.95 22.47 9.55
N ASP A 320 -13.63 22.45 9.68
CA ASP A 320 -12.67 23.02 8.71
C ASP A 320 -12.39 22.14 7.49
N VAL A 321 -12.93 20.92 7.44
CA VAL A 321 -12.51 19.90 6.46
C VAL A 321 -13.34 19.84 5.19
N VAL A 322 -14.53 20.44 5.20
CA VAL A 322 -15.39 20.43 4.02
C VAL A 322 -15.68 21.85 3.58
N SER A 323 -15.29 22.18 2.35
CA SER A 323 -15.81 23.36 1.63
C SER A 323 -17.32 23.27 1.36
N GLU A 324 -18.01 22.28 1.94
CA GLU A 324 -19.44 22.03 1.85
C GLU A 324 -20.04 22.15 3.26
N PRO A 325 -21.27 22.67 3.38
CA PRO A 325 -21.87 23.05 4.66
C PRO A 325 -22.22 21.88 5.60
N ASN A 326 -21.97 20.64 5.20
CA ASN A 326 -22.44 19.47 5.94
C ASN A 326 -21.36 18.91 6.87
N SER A 327 -21.74 18.55 8.09
CA SER A 327 -20.90 17.79 9.02
C SER A 327 -20.46 16.44 8.42
N LEU A 328 -19.40 15.86 8.98
CA LEU A 328 -18.98 14.51 8.64
C LEU A 328 -20.10 13.49 8.91
N TRP A 329 -20.88 13.71 9.96
CA TRP A 329 -22.07 12.92 10.28
C TRP A 329 -23.07 12.90 9.12
N GLU A 330 -23.41 14.08 8.58
CA GLU A 330 -24.35 14.21 7.47
C GLU A 330 -23.81 13.54 6.20
N HIS A 331 -22.53 13.72 5.87
CA HIS A 331 -21.89 13.02 4.76
C HIS A 331 -21.95 11.50 4.90
N PHE A 332 -21.73 11.01 6.11
CA PHE A 332 -21.77 9.59 6.42
C PHE A 332 -23.19 9.02 6.27
N VAL A 333 -24.19 9.70 6.85
CA VAL A 333 -25.61 9.32 6.75
C VAL A 333 -26.08 9.35 5.29
N GLU A 334 -25.71 10.38 4.54
CA GLU A 334 -26.02 10.49 3.12
C GLU A 334 -25.40 9.37 2.31
N PHE A 335 -24.11 9.07 2.50
CA PHE A 335 -23.44 7.97 1.82
C PHE A 335 -24.17 6.65 2.02
N PHE A 336 -24.48 6.30 3.27
CA PHE A 336 -25.18 5.05 3.57
C PHE A 336 -26.61 5.06 3.02
N HIS A 337 -27.32 6.19 3.06
CA HIS A 337 -28.62 6.31 2.41
C HIS A 337 -28.55 6.03 0.89
N PHE A 338 -27.50 6.51 0.20
CA PHE A 338 -27.34 6.29 -1.23
C PHE A 338 -26.86 4.87 -1.57
N ASN A 339 -25.99 4.26 -0.76
CA ASN A 339 -25.38 2.96 -1.06
C ASN A 339 -26.17 1.77 -0.49
N CYS A 340 -26.92 1.93 0.61
CA CYS A 340 -27.86 0.90 1.09
C CYS A 340 -29.07 0.70 0.17
N ARG A 341 -29.18 1.45 -0.94
CA ARG A 341 -30.12 1.14 -2.03
C ARG A 341 -29.65 -0.04 -2.89
N ASP A 342 -28.36 -0.33 -2.88
CA ASP A 342 -27.76 -1.48 -3.55
C ASP A 342 -27.36 -2.53 -2.49
N PRO A 343 -28.11 -3.65 -2.39
CA PRO A 343 -27.84 -4.70 -1.40
C PRO A 343 -26.49 -5.40 -1.56
N GLU A 344 -25.76 -5.19 -2.67
CA GLU A 344 -24.43 -5.77 -2.89
C GLU A 344 -23.28 -4.95 -2.28
N THR A 345 -23.49 -3.69 -1.87
CA THR A 345 -22.38 -2.75 -1.61
C THR A 345 -22.11 -2.38 -0.14
N ALA A 346 -23.13 -2.36 0.72
CA ALA A 346 -22.96 -2.07 2.15
C ALA A 346 -24.04 -2.77 2.97
N SER A 347 -23.64 -3.54 4.00
CA SER A 347 -24.61 -4.23 4.85
C SER A 347 -25.25 -3.25 5.84
N GLU A 348 -26.53 -3.45 6.16
CA GLU A 348 -27.22 -2.74 7.25
C GLU A 348 -26.45 -2.85 8.59
N ALA A 349 -25.71 -3.95 8.79
CA ALA A 349 -24.88 -4.16 9.97
C ALA A 349 -23.71 -3.18 10.05
N ASP A 350 -23.03 -2.90 8.93
CA ASP A 350 -21.90 -1.96 8.88
C ASP A 350 -22.36 -0.54 9.22
N PHE A 351 -23.53 -0.13 8.73
CA PHE A 351 -24.12 1.17 9.04
C PHE A 351 -24.35 1.34 10.54
N PHE A 352 -25.01 0.36 11.16
CA PHE A 352 -25.29 0.38 12.58
C PHE A 352 -24.03 0.28 13.44
N TYR A 353 -22.98 -0.39 12.95
CA TYR A 353 -21.69 -0.45 13.63
C TYR A 353 -20.97 0.90 13.64
N VAL A 354 -20.88 1.60 12.50
CA VAL A 354 -20.31 2.97 12.50
C VAL A 354 -21.15 3.91 13.35
N PHE A 355 -22.47 3.79 13.25
CA PHE A 355 -23.38 4.59 14.07
C PHE A 355 -23.10 4.40 15.56
N ASP A 356 -22.91 3.15 16.00
CA ASP A 356 -22.53 2.85 17.38
C ASP A 356 -21.16 3.41 17.74
N ILE A 357 -20.16 3.32 16.85
CA ILE A 357 -18.84 3.93 17.03
C ILE A 357 -18.96 5.44 17.23
N PHE A 358 -19.71 6.13 16.37
CA PHE A 358 -19.88 7.58 16.44
C PHE A 358 -20.58 8.00 17.73
N LEU A 359 -21.64 7.30 18.14
CA LEU A 359 -22.30 7.57 19.42
C LEU A 359 -21.38 7.26 20.62
N PHE A 360 -20.64 6.16 20.58
CA PHE A 360 -19.68 5.79 21.63
C PHE A 360 -18.61 6.87 21.81
N HIS A 361 -18.14 7.45 20.71
CA HIS A 361 -17.17 8.54 20.69
C HIS A 361 -17.79 9.94 20.78
N LYS A 362 -19.06 10.04 21.21
CA LYS A 362 -19.78 11.30 21.47
C LYS A 362 -19.83 12.25 20.26
N ALA A 363 -19.91 11.71 19.05
CA ALA A 363 -20.34 12.51 17.90
C ALA A 363 -21.67 13.16 18.27
N ASP A 364 -21.81 14.47 18.07
CA ASP A 364 -23.09 15.13 18.28
C ASP A 364 -23.94 14.92 17.03
N PRO A 365 -24.96 14.02 17.05
CA PRO A 365 -25.78 13.82 15.88
C PRO A 365 -26.69 15.05 15.63
N HIS A 366 -26.85 15.94 16.62
CA HIS A 366 -27.62 17.17 16.56
C HIS A 366 -26.77 18.39 16.17
N GLY A 367 -25.45 18.24 16.12
CA GLY A 367 -24.48 19.31 16.04
C GLY A 367 -24.21 19.83 14.63
N VAL A 368 -25.24 20.26 13.91
CA VAL A 368 -25.19 21.38 12.93
C VAL A 368 -26.60 21.96 12.83
N ILE A 369 -26.92 22.97 13.63
CA ILE A 369 -27.94 23.93 13.24
C ILE A 369 -27.27 24.81 12.19
N LEU A 370 -27.48 24.50 10.91
CA LEU A 370 -27.10 25.43 9.84
C LEU A 370 -27.79 26.76 10.13
N SER A 371 -27.01 27.78 10.48
CA SER A 371 -27.47 29.15 10.27
C SER A 371 -27.74 29.30 8.78
N PRO A 372 -28.85 29.94 8.35
CA PRO A 372 -29.18 30.04 6.94
C PRO A 372 -28.14 30.93 6.25
N LEU A 373 -27.19 30.33 5.53
CA LEU A 373 -26.33 31.05 4.61
C LEU A 373 -27.20 31.54 3.45
N SER A 374 -27.16 32.86 3.25
CA SER A 374 -27.84 33.57 2.17
C SER A 374 -27.45 32.96 0.82
N ALA A 375 -28.46 32.56 0.06
CA ALA A 375 -28.32 32.02 -1.29
C ALA A 375 -27.80 33.10 -2.26
N THR A 376 -26.50 33.07 -2.57
CA THR A 376 -25.93 33.67 -3.78
C THR A 376 -24.71 32.86 -4.22
N ASP A 377 -24.94 31.79 -4.99
CA ASP A 377 -24.38 31.62 -6.34
C ASP A 377 -24.73 30.23 -6.87
N GLY A 378 -25.45 30.22 -7.99
CA GLY A 378 -25.94 29.01 -8.63
C GLY A 378 -24.88 28.43 -9.57
N GLN A 379 -24.36 27.24 -9.26
CA GLN A 379 -23.77 26.38 -10.29
C GLN A 379 -23.75 24.87 -10.04
N TYR A 380 -24.45 24.35 -9.01
CA TYR A 380 -24.71 22.91 -8.87
C TYR A 380 -26.19 22.67 -8.51
N PRO A 381 -26.86 21.65 -9.09
CA PRO A 381 -28.20 21.28 -8.66
C PRO A 381 -28.14 20.80 -7.20
N ASN A 382 -28.82 21.53 -6.30
CA ASN A 382 -29.00 21.20 -4.89
C ASN A 382 -29.42 19.73 -4.70
N LYS A 383 -28.47 18.87 -4.37
CA LYS A 383 -28.79 17.63 -3.65
C LYS A 383 -29.09 18.06 -2.22
N ALA A 384 -30.36 17.96 -1.82
CA ALA A 384 -30.75 18.26 -0.44
C ALA A 384 -30.00 17.33 0.51
N SER A 385 -29.28 17.92 1.46
CA SER A 385 -28.60 17.16 2.50
C SER A 385 -29.62 16.44 3.38
N ILE A 386 -29.31 15.23 3.83
CA ILE A 386 -30.20 14.45 4.70
C ILE A 386 -29.87 14.80 6.14
N THR A 387 -30.73 15.62 6.75
CA THR A 387 -30.60 15.98 8.17
C THR A 387 -31.18 14.88 9.08
N LEU A 388 -30.86 14.89 10.38
CA LEU A 388 -31.61 14.10 11.37
C LEU A 388 -33.12 14.34 11.24
N SER A 389 -33.50 15.60 11.00
CA SER A 389 -34.88 16.01 10.73
C SER A 389 -35.50 15.23 9.58
N ASP A 390 -34.75 14.92 8.53
CA ASP A 390 -35.22 14.12 7.39
C ASP A 390 -35.40 12.63 7.72
N ILE A 391 -34.61 12.10 8.67
CA ILE A 391 -34.84 10.77 9.28
C ILE A 391 -36.15 10.79 10.07
N PHE A 392 -36.38 11.80 10.90
CA PHE A 392 -37.64 11.98 11.65
C PHE A 392 -38.85 12.25 10.73
N ASN A 393 -38.64 12.93 9.60
CA ASN A 393 -39.69 13.30 8.64
C ASN A 393 -39.95 12.20 7.58
N GLY A 394 -39.37 11.01 7.74
CA GLY A 394 -39.71 9.83 6.93
C GLY A 394 -39.12 9.82 5.51
N LYS A 395 -38.08 10.62 5.25
CA LYS A 395 -37.31 10.57 3.99
C LYS A 395 -36.26 9.45 3.98
N PHE A 396 -36.00 8.84 5.13
CA PHE A 396 -35.12 7.69 5.32
C PHE A 396 -35.95 6.38 5.35
N PRO A 397 -35.40 5.21 4.92
CA PRO A 397 -36.12 3.95 4.98
C PRO A 397 -36.70 3.68 6.38
N ARG A 398 -38.04 3.53 6.48
CA ARG A 398 -38.77 3.44 7.77
C ARG A 398 -38.22 2.38 8.72
N ALA A 399 -37.79 1.23 8.18
CA ALA A 399 -37.19 0.15 8.96
C ALA A 399 -35.89 0.60 9.66
N LEU A 400 -34.98 1.25 8.93
CA LEU A 400 -33.72 1.77 9.46
C LEU A 400 -33.96 2.93 10.43
N ALA A 401 -34.85 3.87 10.08
CA ALA A 401 -35.20 5.00 10.93
C ALA A 401 -35.71 4.54 12.31
N SER A 402 -36.60 3.54 12.36
CA SER A 402 -37.11 2.99 13.62
C SER A 402 -36.06 2.34 14.52
N ARG A 403 -34.99 1.77 13.92
CA ARG A 403 -33.87 1.16 14.64
C ARG A 403 -32.89 2.22 15.13
N LEU A 404 -32.59 3.22 14.30
CA LEU A 404 -31.76 4.37 14.66
C LEU A 404 -32.34 5.13 15.84
N LEU A 405 -33.64 5.44 15.80
CA LEU A 405 -34.35 6.15 16.87
C LEU A 405 -34.29 5.39 18.20
N ARG A 406 -34.48 4.06 18.18
CA ARG A 406 -34.36 3.23 19.38
C ARG A 406 -32.95 3.25 19.97
N ARG A 407 -31.91 3.39 19.14
CA ARG A 407 -30.51 3.48 19.60
C ARG A 407 -30.18 4.85 20.17
N LEU A 408 -30.63 5.94 19.52
CA LEU A 408 -30.47 7.30 20.07
C LEU A 408 -31.13 7.42 21.44
N GLN A 409 -32.35 6.89 21.59
CA GLN A 409 -33.08 6.87 22.85
C GLN A 409 -32.40 6.04 23.95
N ALA A 410 -31.54 5.09 23.60
CA ALA A 410 -30.82 4.26 24.57
C ALA A 410 -29.52 4.91 25.06
N VAL A 411 -29.01 5.92 24.34
CA VAL A 411 -27.75 6.63 24.63
C VAL A 411 -28.02 8.00 25.26
N SER A 412 -29.20 8.60 25.03
CA SER A 412 -29.74 9.76 25.76
C SER A 412 -30.20 9.38 27.16
#